data_AF-A0A4Q5APJ5-F1
#
_entry.id   AF-A0A4Q5APJ5-F1
#
_cell.length_a   1.000
_cell.length_b   1.000
_cell.length_c   1.000
_cell.angle_alpha   90.00
_cell.angle_beta   90.00
_cell.angle_gamma   90.00
#
_symmetry.space_group_name_H-M   'P 1'
#
loop_
_entity.id
_entity.type
_entity.pdbx_description
1 polymer ?
#
loop_
_entity_poly.entity_id
_entity_poly.type
_entity_poly.pdbx_seq_one_letter_code
_entity_poly.pdbx_strand_id
1 'polypeptide(L)'
;MRFVAGIWRLAIVALCVMGTSEAWTQPNRWVYFTFQTGALVGFVMLWAAAASLVHGVQPPAWLKGAATTYAIVVALVAFTMLPPDDPRTVPQIMGIMTNTMLHRIVPAMVVLDFLLFDKHRRLKAAYPLLWLIYPPLYLTFVFVRAWWWPHAGPGAGGSPYPYDFLNLPAVGWAQFGIACLKVLAAFLASGAVVCLVDRALPEHALAK
;
A
#
# COMPACT_ATOMS: atom_id res chain seq x y z
N MET A 1 2.34 -8.05 -25.82
CA MET A 1 2.06 -7.85 -24.38
C MET A 1 1.64 -6.44 -23.93
N ARG A 2 2.07 -5.33 -24.55
CA ARG A 2 1.81 -3.98 -23.98
C ARG A 2 0.34 -3.67 -23.66
N PHE A 3 -0.59 -4.12 -24.49
CA PHE A 3 -2.03 -3.92 -24.25
C PHE A 3 -2.52 -4.76 -23.07
N VAL A 4 -2.04 -6.00 -22.93
CA VAL A 4 -2.34 -6.87 -21.78
C VAL A 4 -1.83 -6.22 -20.49
N ALA A 5 -0.57 -5.77 -20.46
CA ALA A 5 -0.02 -5.06 -19.31
C ALA A 5 -0.76 -3.75 -19.01
N GLY A 6 -1.14 -2.99 -20.05
CA GLY A 6 -1.93 -1.76 -19.90
C GLY A 6 -3.31 -2.03 -19.29
N ILE A 7 -4.05 -3.01 -19.82
CA ILE A 7 -5.37 -3.42 -19.32
C ILE A 7 -5.27 -3.97 -17.90
N TRP A 8 -4.26 -4.80 -17.60
CA TRP A 8 -3.99 -5.31 -16.26
C TRP A 8 -3.81 -4.17 -15.25
N ARG A 9 -2.98 -3.19 -15.60
CA ARG A 9 -2.73 -2.02 -14.75
C ARG A 9 -3.97 -1.15 -14.59
N LEU A 10 -4.78 -0.96 -15.64
CA LEU A 10 -6.08 -0.28 -15.53
C LEU A 10 -7.05 -1.02 -14.62
N ALA A 11 -7.04 -2.35 -14.61
CA ALA A 11 -7.83 -3.14 -13.66
C ALA A 11 -7.37 -2.91 -12.22
N ILE A 12 -6.05 -2.83 -11.96
CA ILE A 12 -5.51 -2.43 -10.65
C ILE A 12 -5.98 -1.02 -10.27
N VAL A 13 -5.95 -0.06 -11.21
CA VAL A 13 -6.43 1.31 -10.99
C VAL A 13 -7.91 1.30 -10.57
N ALA A 14 -8.76 0.58 -11.30
CA ALA A 14 -10.18 0.46 -10.98
C ALA A 14 -10.39 -0.11 -9.57
N LEU A 15 -9.66 -1.17 -9.21
CA LEU A 15 -9.70 -1.75 -7.86
C LEU A 15 -9.20 -0.79 -6.78
N CYS A 16 -8.18 0.03 -7.07
CA CYS A 16 -7.71 1.06 -6.15
C CYS A 16 -8.76 2.16 -5.96
N VAL A 17 -9.41 2.62 -7.02
CA VAL A 17 -10.49 3.63 -6.95
C VAL A 17 -11.68 3.07 -6.18
N MET A 18 -12.12 1.85 -6.47
CA MET A 18 -13.21 1.20 -5.74
C MET A 18 -12.85 0.93 -4.28
N GLY A 19 -11.67 0.38 -4.02
CA GLY A 19 -11.18 0.11 -2.66
C GLY A 19 -11.01 1.38 -1.84
N THR A 20 -10.69 2.51 -2.47
CA THR A 20 -10.55 3.80 -1.78
C THR A 20 -11.85 4.61 -1.69
N SER A 21 -12.95 4.14 -2.32
CA SER A 21 -14.25 4.82 -2.43
C SER A 21 -14.75 5.43 -1.11
N GLU A 22 -14.57 4.72 0.00
CA GLU A 22 -14.94 5.17 1.34
C GLU A 22 -14.23 6.45 1.77
N ALA A 23 -12.97 6.63 1.39
CA ALA A 23 -12.19 7.79 1.78
C ALA A 23 -12.56 9.06 1.01
N TRP A 24 -13.19 8.93 -0.16
CA TRP A 24 -13.69 10.08 -0.91
C TRP A 24 -14.95 10.68 -0.28
N THR A 25 -15.75 9.86 0.42
CA THR A 25 -16.96 10.32 1.12
C THR A 25 -16.73 10.57 2.61
N GLN A 26 -15.75 9.89 3.21
CA GLN A 26 -15.34 10.04 4.60
C GLN A 26 -13.85 10.43 4.67
N PRO A 27 -13.50 11.73 4.61
CA PRO A 27 -12.12 12.17 4.49
C PRO A 27 -11.19 11.72 5.64
N ASN A 28 -11.74 11.43 6.83
CA ASN A 28 -10.98 10.87 7.95
C ASN A 28 -10.37 9.49 7.61
N ARG A 29 -10.92 8.74 6.66
CA ARG A 29 -10.35 7.46 6.21
C ARG A 29 -8.99 7.62 5.54
N TRP A 30 -8.67 8.80 4.98
CA TRP A 30 -7.33 9.07 4.43
C TRP A 30 -6.20 9.01 5.48
N VAL A 31 -6.54 8.97 6.77
CA VAL A 31 -5.56 8.78 7.85
C VAL A 31 -5.01 7.35 7.88
N TYR A 32 -5.72 6.34 7.36
CA TYR A 32 -5.17 4.98 7.31
C TYR A 32 -4.12 4.86 6.21
N PHE A 33 -3.05 4.13 6.54
CA PHE A 33 -1.99 3.76 5.61
C PHE A 33 -2.52 2.98 4.39
N THR A 34 -3.54 2.15 4.58
CA THR A 34 -4.19 1.37 3.50
C THR A 34 -4.76 2.27 2.41
N PHE A 35 -5.51 3.32 2.76
CA PHE A 35 -6.11 4.23 1.78
C PHE A 35 -5.02 5.06 1.07
N GLN A 36 -4.03 5.58 1.81
CA GLN A 36 -2.90 6.31 1.21
C GLN A 36 -2.10 5.44 0.23
N THR A 37 -1.86 4.18 0.58
CA THR A 37 -1.18 3.21 -0.30
C THR A 37 -2.04 2.87 -1.51
N GLY A 38 -3.34 2.66 -1.34
CA GLY A 38 -4.27 2.43 -2.46
C GLY A 38 -4.25 3.58 -3.47
N ALA A 39 -4.24 4.83 -3.00
CA ALA A 39 -4.11 5.99 -3.88
C ALA A 39 -2.74 6.07 -4.58
N LEU A 40 -1.64 5.82 -3.85
CA LEU A 40 -0.30 5.78 -4.44
C LEU A 40 -0.19 4.71 -5.53
N VAL A 41 -0.64 3.48 -5.24
CA VAL A 41 -0.65 2.37 -6.18
C VAL A 41 -1.53 2.70 -7.38
N GLY A 42 -2.74 3.22 -7.16
CA GLY A 42 -3.63 3.65 -8.22
C GLY A 42 -2.98 4.69 -9.15
N PHE A 43 -2.33 5.71 -8.59
CA PHE A 43 -1.61 6.72 -9.36
C PHE A 43 -0.46 6.11 -10.18
N VAL A 44 0.40 5.31 -9.55
CA VAL A 44 1.55 4.69 -10.21
C VAL A 44 1.11 3.73 -11.31
N MET A 45 0.05 2.96 -11.07
CA MET A 45 -0.49 2.03 -12.05
C MET A 45 -1.21 2.74 -13.20
N LEU A 46 -1.86 3.89 -12.95
CA LEU A 46 -2.43 4.71 -14.00
C LEU A 46 -1.35 5.28 -14.92
N TRP A 47 -0.27 5.82 -14.34
CA TRP A 47 0.90 6.25 -15.13
C TRP A 47 1.48 5.07 -15.91
N ALA A 48 1.75 3.94 -15.26
CA ALA A 48 2.31 2.76 -15.91
C ALA A 48 1.39 2.18 -17.00
N ALA A 49 0.07 2.27 -16.84
CA ALA A 49 -0.92 1.86 -17.83
C ALA A 49 -0.88 2.77 -19.05
N ALA A 50 -0.98 4.09 -18.84
CA ALA A 50 -0.91 5.09 -19.90
C ALA A 50 0.40 4.93 -20.69
N ALA A 51 1.54 4.85 -20.00
CA ALA A 51 2.84 4.64 -20.62
C ALA A 51 2.89 3.37 -21.48
N SER A 52 2.27 2.27 -21.05
CA SER A 52 2.20 1.02 -21.83
C SER A 52 1.29 1.12 -23.06
N LEU A 53 0.18 1.86 -22.97
CA LEU A 53 -0.81 1.97 -24.04
C LEU A 53 -0.40 2.97 -25.12
N VAL A 54 0.20 4.11 -24.74
CA VAL A 54 0.55 5.20 -25.67
C VAL A 54 2.05 5.32 -25.94
N HIS A 55 2.86 4.31 -25.60
CA HIS A 55 4.33 4.35 -25.71
C HIS A 55 5.01 5.50 -24.93
N GLY A 56 4.45 5.83 -23.77
CA GLY A 56 5.00 6.86 -22.89
C GLY A 56 6.17 6.38 -22.04
N VAL A 57 6.72 7.32 -21.26
CA VAL A 57 7.77 7.04 -20.28
C VAL A 57 7.16 6.33 -19.08
N GLN A 58 7.70 5.16 -18.72
CA GLN A 58 7.27 4.39 -17.54
C GLN A 58 7.67 5.10 -16.23
N PRO A 59 6.94 4.90 -15.11
CA PRO A 59 7.33 5.46 -13.82
C PRO A 59 8.75 5.04 -13.43
N PRO A 60 9.48 5.89 -12.69
CA PRO A 60 10.83 5.59 -12.26
C PRO A 60 10.82 4.38 -11.31
N ALA A 61 11.88 3.57 -11.40
CA ALA A 61 11.94 2.30 -10.67
C ALA A 61 11.83 2.45 -9.16
N TRP A 62 12.36 3.54 -8.59
CA TRP A 62 12.25 3.81 -7.14
C TRP A 62 10.80 4.02 -6.70
N LEU A 63 9.98 4.66 -7.53
CA LEU A 63 8.57 4.97 -7.21
C LEU A 63 7.71 3.73 -7.38
N LYS A 64 7.92 2.98 -8.47
CA LYS A 64 7.18 1.75 -8.70
C LYS A 64 7.53 0.67 -7.65
N GLY A 65 8.82 0.55 -7.30
CA GLY A 65 9.25 -0.32 -6.21
C GLY A 65 8.69 0.09 -4.85
N ALA A 66 8.55 1.39 -4.57
CA ALA A 66 7.89 1.88 -3.36
C ALA A 66 6.42 1.43 -3.31
N ALA A 67 5.66 1.65 -4.39
CA ALA A 67 4.25 1.26 -4.48
C ALA A 67 4.06 -0.25 -4.28
N THR A 68 4.90 -1.07 -4.92
CA THR A 68 4.89 -2.54 -4.74
C THR A 68 5.20 -2.93 -3.30
N THR A 69 6.24 -2.33 -2.70
CA THR A 69 6.64 -2.61 -1.32
C THR A 69 5.53 -2.24 -0.34
N TYR A 70 4.92 -1.06 -0.49
CA TYR A 70 3.86 -0.61 0.41
C TYR A 70 2.60 -1.45 0.27
N ALA A 71 2.25 -1.89 -0.95
CA ALA A 71 1.14 -2.82 -1.16
C ALA A 71 1.37 -4.17 -0.44
N ILE A 72 2.59 -4.70 -0.48
CA ILE A 72 2.96 -5.90 0.28
C ILE A 72 2.83 -5.65 1.79
N VAL A 73 3.32 -4.51 2.29
CA VAL A 73 3.21 -4.17 3.71
C VAL A 73 1.74 -4.02 4.13
N VAL A 74 0.89 -3.41 3.31
CA VAL A 74 -0.57 -3.35 3.57
C VAL A 74 -1.14 -4.74 3.76
N ALA A 75 -0.82 -5.70 2.88
CA ALA A 75 -1.25 -7.08 3.03
C ALA A 75 -0.72 -7.69 4.34
N LEU A 76 0.58 -7.56 4.62
CA LEU A 76 1.18 -8.11 5.83
C LEU A 76 0.54 -7.56 7.12
N VAL A 77 0.34 -6.25 7.21
CA VAL A 77 -0.32 -5.62 8.36
C VAL A 77 -1.77 -6.12 8.48
N ALA A 78 -2.50 -6.19 7.37
CA ALA A 78 -3.88 -6.70 7.38
C ALA A 78 -3.97 -8.14 7.89
N PHE A 79 -3.07 -9.03 7.46
CA PHE A 79 -3.11 -10.45 7.85
C PHE A 79 -2.53 -10.74 9.24
N THR A 80 -1.65 -9.87 9.77
CA THR A 80 -0.91 -10.18 11.01
C THR A 80 -1.24 -9.27 12.18
N MET A 81 -1.81 -8.08 11.94
CA MET A 81 -2.02 -7.06 12.97
C MET A 81 -3.46 -6.57 13.06
N LEU A 82 -4.31 -6.83 12.06
CA LEU A 82 -5.70 -6.38 12.05
C LEU A 82 -6.66 -7.56 12.27
N PRO A 83 -7.82 -7.32 12.90
CA PRO A 83 -8.87 -8.32 12.95
C PRO A 83 -9.41 -8.62 11.54
N PRO A 84 -10.04 -9.79 11.32
CA PRO A 84 -10.72 -10.09 10.06
C PRO A 84 -11.81 -9.06 9.74
N ASP A 85 -11.97 -8.74 8.45
CA ASP A 85 -13.05 -7.87 7.96
C ASP A 85 -14.44 -8.46 8.27
N ASP A 86 -15.38 -7.60 8.71
CA ASP A 86 -16.79 -7.96 8.89
C ASP A 86 -17.63 -7.46 7.70
N PRO A 87 -18.25 -8.36 6.91
CA PRO A 87 -19.13 -8.00 5.79
C PRO A 87 -20.31 -7.07 6.14
N ARG A 88 -20.67 -6.96 7.42
CA ARG A 88 -21.74 -6.07 7.91
C ARG A 88 -21.29 -4.62 8.02
N THR A 89 -19.99 -4.38 8.13
CA THR A 89 -19.42 -3.05 8.41
C THR A 89 -18.57 -2.52 7.27
N VAL A 90 -17.98 -3.41 6.46
CA VAL A 90 -17.15 -3.04 5.32
C VAL A 90 -18.02 -2.95 4.06
N PRO A 91 -18.04 -1.79 3.38
CA PRO A 91 -18.77 -1.62 2.11
C PRO A 91 -18.36 -2.64 1.06
N GLN A 92 -19.32 -2.99 0.21
CA GLN A 92 -19.11 -3.94 -0.88
C GLN A 92 -19.40 -3.28 -2.24
N ILE A 93 -18.52 -3.53 -3.20
CA ILE A 93 -18.71 -3.13 -4.59
C ILE A 93 -18.60 -4.40 -5.43
N MET A 94 -19.63 -4.68 -6.23
CA MET A 94 -19.74 -5.92 -7.02
C MET A 94 -19.60 -7.20 -6.16
N GLY A 95 -20.13 -7.18 -4.94
CA GLY A 95 -20.07 -8.32 -4.01
C GLY A 95 -18.70 -8.55 -3.37
N ILE A 96 -17.74 -7.64 -3.54
CA ILE A 96 -16.40 -7.72 -2.94
C ILE A 96 -16.24 -6.57 -1.94
N MET A 97 -15.78 -6.89 -0.72
CA MET A 97 -15.46 -5.90 0.29
C MET A 97 -14.31 -4.98 -0.16
N THR A 98 -14.44 -3.68 0.04
CA THR A 98 -13.41 -2.67 -0.29
C THR A 98 -12.07 -2.98 0.38
N ASN A 99 -12.07 -3.39 1.65
CA ASN A 99 -10.85 -3.85 2.33
C ASN A 99 -10.25 -5.09 1.67
N THR A 100 -11.07 -6.07 1.25
CA THR A 100 -10.56 -7.24 0.52
C THR A 100 -9.89 -6.85 -0.79
N MET A 101 -10.39 -5.82 -1.48
CA MET A 101 -9.71 -5.27 -2.66
C MET A 101 -8.32 -4.74 -2.30
N LEU A 102 -8.20 -3.90 -1.25
CA LEU A 102 -6.93 -3.24 -0.90
C LEU A 102 -5.94 -4.11 -0.13
N HIS A 103 -6.41 -5.08 0.66
CA HIS A 103 -5.56 -5.94 1.51
C HIS A 103 -5.12 -7.23 0.80
N ARG A 104 -5.85 -7.66 -0.23
CA ARG A 104 -5.61 -8.97 -0.87
C ARG A 104 -5.45 -8.86 -2.37
N ILE A 105 -6.49 -8.38 -3.06
CA ILE A 105 -6.53 -8.44 -4.53
C ILE A 105 -5.49 -7.50 -5.14
N VAL A 106 -5.48 -6.23 -4.75
CA VAL A 106 -4.52 -5.23 -5.27
C VAL A 106 -3.08 -5.63 -4.95
N PRO A 107 -2.69 -5.97 -3.70
CA PRO A 107 -1.33 -6.42 -3.42
C PRO A 107 -0.90 -7.61 -4.26
N ALA A 108 -1.75 -8.62 -4.42
CA ALA A 108 -1.45 -9.78 -5.26
C ALA A 108 -1.26 -9.38 -6.73
N MET A 109 -2.15 -8.53 -7.26
CA MET A 109 -2.06 -8.08 -8.65
C MET A 109 -0.83 -7.21 -8.92
N VAL A 110 -0.42 -6.38 -7.96
CA VAL A 110 0.78 -5.54 -8.06
C VAL A 110 2.05 -6.39 -8.02
N VAL A 111 2.09 -7.43 -7.18
CA VAL A 111 3.21 -8.39 -7.18
C VAL A 111 3.29 -9.12 -8.52
N LEU A 112 2.16 -9.58 -9.07
CA LEU A 112 2.13 -10.20 -10.39
C LEU A 112 2.51 -9.21 -11.50
N ASP A 113 2.09 -7.95 -11.43
CA ASP A 113 2.51 -6.91 -12.40
C ASP A 113 4.03 -6.73 -12.38
N PHE A 114 4.60 -6.63 -11.18
CA PHE A 114 6.05 -6.54 -10.98
C PHE A 114 6.76 -7.75 -11.57
N LEU A 115 6.32 -8.97 -11.29
CA LEU A 115 6.97 -10.19 -11.77
C LEU A 115 6.85 -10.39 -13.29
N LEU A 116 5.71 -10.06 -13.88
CA LEU A 116 5.40 -10.45 -15.26
C LEU A 116 5.66 -9.35 -16.29
N PHE A 117 5.38 -8.09 -15.94
CA PHE A 117 5.30 -6.99 -16.91
C PHE A 117 6.40 -5.94 -16.75
N ASP A 118 7.15 -5.94 -15.66
CA ASP A 118 8.24 -4.99 -15.46
C ASP A 118 9.57 -5.46 -16.02
N LYS A 119 10.40 -4.50 -16.41
CA LYS A 119 11.82 -4.74 -16.67
C LYS A 119 12.54 -4.81 -15.34
N HIS A 120 13.39 -5.82 -15.17
CA HIS A 120 14.12 -6.05 -13.93
C HIS A 120 15.56 -5.54 -13.96
N ARG A 121 16.27 -5.70 -12.84
CA ARG A 121 17.62 -5.17 -12.55
C ARG A 121 17.70 -3.65 -12.56
N ARG A 122 16.60 -2.99 -12.19
CA ARG A 122 16.49 -1.51 -12.14
C ARG A 122 16.49 -0.97 -10.71
N LEU A 123 16.28 -1.82 -9.70
CA LEU A 123 16.24 -1.42 -8.30
C LEU A 123 17.63 -1.37 -7.67
N LYS A 124 17.92 -0.24 -7.03
CA LYS A 124 19.16 -0.05 -6.27
C LYS A 124 19.02 -0.66 -4.88
N ALA A 125 20.11 -1.20 -4.33
CA ALA A 125 20.13 -1.78 -2.97
C ALA A 125 19.74 -0.78 -1.88
N ALA A 126 19.93 0.52 -2.12
CA ALA A 126 19.60 1.57 -1.17
C ALA A 126 18.10 1.96 -1.17
N TYR A 127 17.30 1.51 -2.14
CA TYR A 127 15.89 1.91 -2.22
C TYR A 127 15.02 1.45 -1.02
N PRO A 128 15.22 0.25 -0.43
CA PRO A 128 14.50 -0.11 0.79
C PRO A 128 14.73 0.88 1.94
N LEU A 129 15.94 1.45 2.06
CA LEU A 129 16.24 2.49 3.04
C LEU A 129 15.55 3.82 2.70
N LEU A 130 15.47 4.18 1.41
CA LEU A 130 14.71 5.35 0.97
C LEU A 130 13.22 5.21 1.30
N TRP A 131 12.65 4.02 1.12
CA TRP A 131 11.23 3.75 1.38
C TRP A 131 10.87 3.77 2.87
N LEU A 132 11.86 3.59 3.76
CA LEU A 132 11.66 3.80 5.20
C LEU A 132 11.43 5.26 5.60
N ILE A 133 11.51 6.22 4.68
CA ILE A 133 11.15 7.60 4.98
C ILE A 133 9.65 7.74 5.32
N TYR A 134 8.81 6.88 4.76
CA TYR A 134 7.36 7.01 4.92
C TYR A 134 6.86 6.66 6.34
N PRO A 135 7.24 5.52 6.96
CA PRO A 135 6.80 5.19 8.32
C PRO A 135 6.98 6.30 9.38
N PRO A 136 8.16 6.94 9.54
CA PRO A 136 8.33 8.01 10.53
C PRO A 136 7.52 9.26 10.18
N LEU A 137 7.40 9.61 8.90
CA LEU A 137 6.55 10.73 8.46
C LEU A 137 5.07 10.45 8.77
N TYR A 138 4.60 9.24 8.47
CA TYR A 138 3.24 8.81 8.75
C TYR A 138 2.95 8.82 10.26
N LEU A 139 3.86 8.29 11.07
CA LEU A 139 3.72 8.25 12.52
C LEU A 139 3.66 9.68 13.10
N THR A 140 4.54 10.56 12.62
CA THR A 140 4.54 11.99 13.00
C THR A 140 3.22 12.64 12.63
N PHE A 141 2.74 12.43 11.41
CA PHE A 141 1.45 12.93 10.96
C PHE A 141 0.29 12.46 11.84
N VAL A 142 0.22 11.15 12.16
CA VAL A 142 -0.83 10.59 13.01
C VAL A 142 -0.82 11.21 14.40
N PHE A 143 0.35 11.36 15.04
CA PHE A 143 0.43 11.93 16.38
C PHE A 143 0.16 13.42 16.42
N VAL A 144 0.69 14.21 15.47
CA VAL A 144 0.39 15.64 15.38
C VAL A 144 -1.11 15.86 15.16
N ARG A 145 -1.73 15.07 14.27
CA ARG A 145 -3.18 15.10 14.06
C ARG A 145 -3.95 14.73 15.32
N ALA A 146 -3.54 13.66 16.01
CA ALA A 146 -4.21 13.20 17.22
C ALA A 146 -4.12 14.21 18.36
N TRP A 147 -3.01 14.94 18.45
CA TRP A 147 -2.82 16.02 19.41
C TRP A 147 -3.75 17.21 19.12
N TRP A 148 -3.91 17.60 17.85
CA TRP A 148 -4.77 18.72 17.46
C TRP A 148 -6.27 18.38 17.48
N TRP A 149 -6.61 17.12 17.19
CA TRP A 149 -7.99 16.63 17.09
C TRP A 149 -8.22 15.33 17.87
N PRO A 150 -8.14 15.37 19.22
CA PRO A 150 -8.15 14.18 20.06
C PRO A 150 -9.48 13.41 20.07
N HIS A 151 -10.56 14.02 19.60
CA HIS A 151 -11.91 13.41 19.54
C HIS A 151 -12.47 13.29 18.12
N ALA A 152 -11.64 13.53 17.10
CA ALA A 152 -12.07 13.53 15.71
C ALA A 152 -11.14 12.68 14.86
N GLY A 153 -11.35 11.37 14.87
CA GLY A 153 -10.56 10.46 14.07
C GLY A 153 -11.31 9.32 13.41
N PRO A 154 -10.55 8.51 12.66
CA PRO A 154 -11.08 7.41 11.88
C PRO A 154 -11.44 6.17 12.69
N GLY A 155 -10.92 6.04 13.91
CA GLY A 155 -11.08 4.84 14.72
C GLY A 155 -12.47 4.75 15.37
N ALA A 156 -12.80 3.56 15.86
CA ALA A 156 -14.06 3.30 16.55
C ALA A 156 -14.28 4.30 17.71
N GLY A 157 -15.53 4.73 17.89
CA GLY A 157 -15.89 5.70 18.94
C GLY A 157 -15.27 7.10 18.78
N GLY A 158 -14.75 7.44 17.59
CA GLY A 158 -14.12 8.74 17.31
C GLY A 158 -12.64 8.81 17.68
N SER A 159 -11.98 7.65 17.92
CA SER A 159 -10.56 7.58 18.23
C SER A 159 -9.71 8.33 17.19
N PRO A 160 -8.78 9.21 17.61
CA PRO A 160 -7.93 9.99 16.72
C PRO A 160 -6.94 9.13 15.94
N TYR A 161 -6.70 7.89 16.40
CA TYR A 161 -5.74 6.95 15.83
C TYR A 161 -6.42 6.04 14.80
N PRO A 162 -5.76 5.78 13.64
CA PRO A 162 -6.26 4.84 12.65
C PRO A 162 -6.15 3.39 13.11
N TYR A 163 -5.15 3.05 13.93
CA TYR A 163 -4.92 1.69 14.37
C TYR A 163 -4.80 1.63 15.88
N ASP A 164 -5.35 0.59 16.50
CA ASP A 164 -5.35 0.42 17.96
C ASP A 164 -3.92 0.35 18.52
N PHE A 165 -3.00 -0.28 17.80
CA PHE A 165 -1.59 -0.36 18.19
C PHE A 165 -0.85 0.99 18.18
N LEU A 166 -1.43 2.04 17.61
CA LEU A 166 -0.91 3.41 17.68
C LEU A 166 -1.51 4.21 18.83
N ASN A 167 -2.58 3.72 19.47
CA ASN A 167 -3.20 4.37 20.61
C ASN A 167 -2.35 4.14 21.86
N LEU A 168 -1.28 4.93 22.00
CA LEU A 168 -0.29 4.82 23.05
C LEU A 168 -0.91 4.82 24.48
N PRO A 169 -1.90 5.67 24.82
CA PRO A 169 -2.61 5.58 26.10
C PRO A 169 -3.28 4.23 26.37
N ALA A 170 -3.77 3.55 25.33
CA ALA A 170 -4.47 2.27 25.47
C ALA A 170 -3.51 1.07 25.50
N VAL A 171 -2.42 1.11 24.71
CA VAL A 171 -1.52 -0.04 24.55
C VAL A 171 -0.25 0.03 25.41
N GLY A 172 0.15 1.22 25.85
CA GLY A 172 1.39 1.46 26.59
C GLY A 172 2.65 1.46 25.73
N TRP A 173 3.76 1.98 26.28
CA TRP A 173 5.02 2.18 25.57
C TRP A 173 5.66 0.90 25.02
N ALA A 174 5.58 -0.20 25.77
CA ALA A 174 6.22 -1.45 25.36
C ALA A 174 5.54 -2.05 24.12
N GLN A 175 4.22 -2.18 24.12
CA GLN A 175 3.44 -2.72 23.01
C GLN A 175 3.50 -1.80 21.79
N PHE A 176 3.47 -0.48 22.01
CA PHE A 176 3.69 0.50 20.96
C PHE A 176 5.06 0.33 20.29
N GLY A 177 6.13 0.23 21.08
CA GLY A 177 7.49 -0.01 20.56
C GLY A 177 7.60 -1.30 19.75
N ILE A 178 6.99 -2.39 20.23
CA ILE A 178 6.91 -3.66 19.50
C ILE A 178 6.17 -3.49 18.17
N ALA A 179 5.06 -2.76 18.14
CA ALA A 179 4.30 -2.50 16.91
C ALA A 179 5.13 -1.69 15.90
N CYS A 180 5.83 -0.64 16.34
CA CYS A 180 6.75 0.12 15.50
C CYS A 180 7.85 -0.75 14.90
N LEU A 181 8.47 -1.62 15.71
CA LEU A 181 9.52 -2.54 15.24
C LEU A 181 8.96 -3.55 14.22
N LYS A 182 7.77 -4.10 14.45
CA LYS A 182 7.10 -5.01 13.49
C LYS A 182 6.83 -4.32 12.15
N VAL A 183 6.33 -3.09 12.17
CA VAL A 183 6.08 -2.31 10.95
C VAL A 183 7.38 -1.99 10.23
N LEU A 184 8.40 -1.49 10.93
CA LEU A 184 9.72 -1.22 10.33
C LEU A 184 10.34 -2.47 9.70
N ALA A 185 10.26 -3.61 10.40
CA ALA A 185 10.71 -4.90 9.89
C ALA A 185 9.93 -5.30 8.64
N ALA A 186 8.60 -5.11 8.61
CA ALA A 186 7.79 -5.41 7.44
C ALA A 186 8.19 -4.56 6.22
N PHE A 187 8.44 -3.27 6.39
CA PHE A 187 8.92 -2.39 5.31
C PHE A 187 10.30 -2.83 4.80
N LEU A 188 11.26 -3.04 5.70
CA LEU A 188 12.63 -3.45 5.34
C LEU A 188 12.66 -4.81 4.65
N ALA A 189 11.99 -5.81 5.23
CA ALA A 189 11.95 -7.15 4.69
C ALA A 189 11.26 -7.17 3.31
N SER A 190 10.10 -6.52 3.19
CA SER A 190 9.39 -6.44 1.91
C SER A 190 10.22 -5.72 0.84
N GLY A 191 10.84 -4.58 1.20
CA GLY A 191 11.68 -3.84 0.26
C GLY A 191 12.93 -4.63 -0.16
N ALA A 192 13.56 -5.34 0.78
CA ALA A 192 14.69 -6.22 0.50
C ALA A 192 14.29 -7.37 -0.43
N VAL A 193 13.16 -8.05 -0.16
CA VAL A 193 12.63 -9.12 -1.02
C VAL A 193 12.36 -8.60 -2.43
N VAL A 194 11.68 -7.46 -2.58
CA VAL A 194 11.42 -6.85 -3.89
C VAL A 194 12.73 -6.57 -4.65
N CYS A 195 13.75 -6.03 -3.98
CA CYS A 195 15.05 -5.78 -4.60
C CYS A 195 15.84 -7.06 -4.94
N LEU A 196 15.72 -8.11 -4.13
CA LEU A 196 16.36 -9.41 -4.40
C LEU A 196 15.71 -10.08 -5.61
N VAL A 197 14.38 -10.09 -5.68
CA VAL A 197 13.63 -10.63 -6.82
C VAL A 197 13.94 -9.85 -8.09
N ASP A 198 13.99 -8.51 -8.03
CA ASP A 198 14.38 -7.67 -9.17
C ASP A 198 15.78 -7.99 -9.70
N ARG A 199 16.71 -8.40 -8.83
CA ARG A 199 18.06 -8.79 -9.25
C ARG A 199 18.12 -10.20 -9.83
N ALA A 200 17.32 -11.11 -9.30
CA ALA A 200 17.29 -12.50 -9.73
C ALA A 200 16.63 -12.69 -11.11
N LEU A 201 15.68 -11.82 -11.46
CA LEU A 201 14.95 -11.90 -12.72
C LEU A 201 15.74 -11.28 -13.91
N PRO A 202 15.41 -11.69 -15.16
CA PRO A 202 16.08 -11.17 -16.35
C PRO A 202 15.73 -9.71 -16.62
N GLU A 203 16.60 -8.98 -17.33
CA GLU A 203 16.44 -7.53 -17.58
C GLU A 203 15.20 -7.14 -18.40
N HIS A 204 14.59 -8.11 -19.07
CA HIS A 204 13.34 -7.95 -19.83
C HIS A 204 12.16 -8.51 -19.04
N ALA A 205 10.96 -8.02 -19.35
CA ALA A 205 9.73 -8.57 -18.79
C ALA A 205 9.60 -10.06 -19.15
N LEU A 206 9.15 -10.88 -18.19
CA LEU A 206 8.93 -12.32 -18.40
C LEU A 206 7.86 -12.59 -19.46
N ALA A 207 6.83 -11.74 -19.50
CA ALA A 207 5.77 -11.81 -20.49
C ALA A 207 6.23 -11.10 -21.79
N LYS A 208 6.46 -11.87 -22.88
CA LYS A 208 6.81 -11.38 -24.24
C LYS A 208 5.59 -11.04 -25.10
#